data_AF-A0A970VIG2-F1
#
_entry.id   AF-A0A970VIG2-F1
#
_cell.length_a   1.000
_cell.length_b   1.000
_cell.length_c   1.000
_cell.angle_alpha   90.00
_cell.angle_beta   90.00
_cell.angle_gamma   90.00
#
_symmetry.space_group_name_H-M   'P 1'
#
loop_
_entity.id
_entity.type
_entity.pdbx_description
1 polymer ?
#
loop_
_entity_poly.entity_id
_entity_poly.type
_entity_poly.pdbx_seq_one_letter_code
_entity_poly.pdbx_strand_id
1 'polypeptide(L)'
;MDVMMERLYDKDTSIAYQYLQELERISEENDSLYPFLERFYEMISNEKYVIRVRGFRLFCKQAKWDAQNQLDERMTSAMVILNDEKPTAVRQALKALEDVAKHKPVLANVMREHVRAIDYMQYKDSMQGLIKKDIDRLLAML
;
A
#
# COMPACT_ATOMS: atom_id res chain seq x y z
N MET A 1 18.57 -10.09 -0.88
CA MET A 1 17.27 -9.48 -0.60
C MET A 1 17.28 -8.72 0.72
N ASP A 2 17.81 -9.31 1.80
CA ASP A 2 17.78 -8.71 3.15
C ASP A 2 18.38 -7.29 3.23
N VAL A 3 19.52 -7.05 2.57
CA VAL A 3 20.13 -5.71 2.53
C VAL A 3 19.18 -4.67 1.94
N MET A 4 18.40 -5.01 0.91
CA MET A 4 17.43 -4.09 0.30
C MET A 4 16.25 -3.85 1.23
N MET A 5 15.83 -4.88 1.99
CA MET A 5 14.77 -4.75 2.99
C MET A 5 15.17 -3.81 4.12
N GLU A 6 16.41 -3.90 4.61
CA GLU A 6 16.92 -2.96 5.62
C GLU A 6 16.90 -1.50 5.14
N ARG A 7 17.15 -1.29 3.84
CA ARG A 7 17.14 0.05 3.23
C ARG A 7 15.75 0.69 3.19
N LEU A 8 14.68 -0.08 3.36
CA LEU A 8 13.33 0.49 3.51
C LEU A 8 13.17 1.31 4.81
N TYR A 9 14.05 1.12 5.79
CA TYR A 9 14.05 1.83 7.06
C TYR A 9 15.06 2.98 7.11
N ASP A 10 15.77 3.25 6.00
CA ASP A 10 16.80 4.27 5.96
C ASP A 10 16.21 5.66 6.29
N LYS A 11 16.99 6.44 7.05
CA LYS A 11 16.63 7.81 7.44
C LYS A 11 16.70 8.74 6.24
N ASP A 12 17.60 8.45 5.29
CA ASP A 12 17.62 9.14 4.01
C ASP A 12 16.45 8.64 3.16
N THR A 13 15.44 9.50 3.03
CA THR A 13 14.23 9.17 2.28
C THR A 13 14.49 8.96 0.79
N SER A 14 15.55 9.56 0.23
CA SER A 14 15.93 9.41 -1.17
C SER A 14 16.53 8.03 -1.41
N ILE A 15 17.44 7.59 -0.54
CA ILE A 15 18.02 6.24 -0.60
C ILE A 15 16.91 5.20 -0.44
N ALA A 16 16.11 5.30 0.61
CA ALA A 16 15.03 4.34 0.84
C ALA A 16 13.99 4.32 -0.30
N TYR A 17 13.75 5.45 -0.95
CA TYR A 17 12.86 5.51 -2.12
C TYR A 17 13.45 4.79 -3.33
N GLN A 18 14.75 4.90 -3.60
CA GLN A 18 15.41 4.15 -4.67
C GLN A 18 15.28 2.64 -4.45
N TYR A 19 15.50 2.17 -3.22
CA TYR A 19 15.33 0.75 -2.90
C TYR A 19 13.87 0.30 -2.97
N LEU A 20 12.92 1.14 -2.57
CA LEU A 20 11.50 0.86 -2.75
C LEU A 20 11.16 0.65 -4.23
N GLN A 21 11.61 1.55 -5.11
CA GLN A 21 11.34 1.44 -6.55
C GLN A 21 11.93 0.16 -7.16
N GLU A 22 13.14 -0.20 -6.73
CA GLU A 22 13.78 -1.43 -7.19
C GLU A 22 13.03 -2.68 -6.71
N LEU A 23 12.55 -2.69 -5.46
CA LEU A 23 11.75 -3.79 -4.95
C LEU A 23 10.36 -3.89 -5.61
N GLU A 24 9.75 -2.76 -5.95
CA GLU A 24 8.51 -2.74 -6.75
C GLU A 24 8.74 -3.29 -8.16
N ARG A 25 9.87 -2.95 -8.79
CA ARG A 25 10.28 -3.50 -10.10
C ARG A 25 10.47 -5.01 -10.03
N ILE A 26 11.19 -5.50 -9.01
CA ILE A 26 11.37 -6.95 -8.80
C ILE A 26 10.02 -7.63 -8.58
N SER A 27 9.11 -7.05 -7.78
CA SER A 27 7.77 -7.59 -7.56
C SER A 27 6.93 -7.62 -8.84
N GLU A 28 7.21 -6.77 -9.84
CA GLU A 28 6.51 -6.87 -11.12
C GLU A 28 7.05 -8.04 -11.96
N GLU A 29 8.34 -8.32 -11.87
CA GLU A 29 9.04 -9.30 -12.71
C GLU A 29 8.92 -10.73 -12.20
N ASN A 30 8.92 -10.94 -10.88
CA ASN A 30 8.85 -12.27 -10.28
C ASN A 30 8.34 -12.24 -8.83
N ASP A 31 8.16 -13.44 -8.27
CA ASP A 31 7.60 -13.71 -6.95
C ASP A 31 8.65 -13.76 -5.83
N SER A 32 9.92 -13.38 -6.08
CA SER A 32 10.99 -13.47 -5.08
C SER A 32 10.76 -12.65 -3.81
N LEU A 33 9.80 -11.71 -3.85
CA LEU A 33 9.40 -10.87 -2.74
C LEU A 33 8.17 -11.38 -1.97
N TYR A 34 7.46 -12.36 -2.52
CA TYR A 34 6.30 -12.94 -1.86
C TYR A 34 6.62 -13.56 -0.48
N PRO A 35 7.78 -14.24 -0.27
CA PRO A 35 8.17 -14.74 1.05
C PRO A 35 8.33 -13.65 2.12
N PHE A 36 8.42 -12.37 1.72
CA PHE A 36 8.57 -11.23 2.62
C PHE A 36 7.25 -10.49 2.88
N LEU A 37 6.10 -11.04 2.44
CA LEU A 37 4.78 -10.43 2.62
C LEU A 37 4.49 -10.07 4.07
N GLU A 38 4.80 -10.96 5.02
CA GLU A 38 4.61 -10.68 6.46
C GLU A 38 5.42 -9.47 6.91
N ARG A 39 6.68 -9.36 6.46
CA ARG A 39 7.54 -8.23 6.78
C ARG A 39 6.97 -6.91 6.24
N PHE A 40 6.41 -6.91 5.03
CA PHE A 40 5.74 -5.73 4.47
C PHE A 40 4.47 -5.36 5.24
N TYR A 41 3.73 -6.36 5.71
CA TYR A 41 2.55 -6.16 6.54
C TYR A 41 2.90 -5.54 7.90
N GLU A 42 3.93 -6.05 8.59
CA GLU A 42 4.42 -5.50 9.86
C GLU A 42 4.81 -4.01 9.75
N MET A 43 5.40 -3.61 8.62
CA MET A 43 5.78 -2.21 8.36
C MET A 43 4.58 -1.24 8.38
N ILE A 44 3.36 -1.70 8.06
CA ILE A 44 2.16 -0.86 8.02
C ILE A 44 1.82 -0.28 9.40
N SER A 45 2.26 -0.93 10.47
CA SER A 45 2.06 -0.47 11.85
C SER A 45 3.21 0.39 12.41
N ASN A 46 4.17 0.78 11.57
CA ASN A 46 5.33 1.55 12.02
C ASN A 46 4.95 2.97 12.48
N GLU A 47 5.65 3.49 13.50
CA GLU A 47 5.49 4.87 13.98
C GLU A 47 5.69 5.93 12.89
N LYS A 48 6.60 5.69 11.93
CA LYS A 48 6.91 6.62 10.84
C LYS A 48 6.03 6.33 9.64
N TYR A 49 5.23 7.31 9.25
CA TYR A 49 4.32 7.19 8.09
C TYR A 49 5.04 6.80 6.79
N VAL A 50 6.28 7.27 6.59
CA VAL A 50 7.06 6.93 5.39
C VAL A 50 7.37 5.43 5.31
N ILE A 51 7.53 4.76 6.46
CA ILE A 51 7.76 3.31 6.54
C ILE A 51 6.44 2.58 6.34
N ARG A 52 5.33 3.06 6.92
CA ARG A 52 3.98 2.51 6.67
C ARG A 52 3.65 2.47 5.19
N VAL A 53 3.91 3.58 4.48
CA VAL A 53 3.68 3.70 3.04
C VAL A 53 4.54 2.73 2.24
N ARG A 54 5.83 2.59 2.57
CA ARG A 54 6.74 1.64 1.90
C ARG A 54 6.25 0.20 2.07
N GLY A 55 5.89 -0.16 3.31
CA GLY A 55 5.34 -1.48 3.64
C GLY A 55 4.06 -1.76 2.86
N PHE A 56 3.10 -0.84 2.91
CA PHE A 56 1.82 -1.02 2.24
C PHE A 56 1.93 -1.13 0.71
N ARG A 57 2.81 -0.33 0.08
CA ARG A 57 3.08 -0.42 -1.36
C ARG A 57 3.61 -1.79 -1.75
N LEU A 58 4.62 -2.28 -1.04
CA LEU A 58 5.20 -3.60 -1.32
C LEU A 58 4.25 -4.74 -0.96
N PHE A 59 3.44 -4.59 0.09
CA PHE A 59 2.36 -5.51 0.43
C PHE A 59 1.36 -5.64 -0.73
N CYS A 60 0.85 -4.51 -1.26
CA CYS A 60 -0.08 -4.52 -2.40
C CYS A 60 0.53 -5.15 -3.66
N LYS A 61 1.83 -4.93 -3.91
CA LYS A 61 2.55 -5.54 -5.04
C LYS A 61 2.58 -7.06 -5.00
N GLN A 62 2.40 -7.67 -3.83
CA GLN A 62 2.35 -9.13 -3.70
C GLN A 62 1.02 -9.73 -4.18
N ALA A 63 -0.02 -8.92 -4.44
CA ALA A 63 -1.33 -9.41 -4.89
C ALA A 63 -1.26 -10.28 -6.16
N LYS A 64 -0.30 -9.99 -7.06
CA LYS A 64 -0.05 -10.77 -8.28
C LYS A 64 0.43 -12.20 -7.99
N TRP A 65 1.12 -12.40 -6.87
CA TRP A 65 1.80 -13.65 -6.52
C TRP A 65 1.15 -14.39 -5.35
N ASP A 66 0.05 -13.86 -4.81
CA ASP A 66 -0.58 -14.36 -3.58
C ASP A 66 -1.40 -15.65 -3.79
N ALA A 67 -0.69 -16.72 -4.12
CA ALA A 67 -1.26 -18.05 -4.35
C ALA A 67 -1.80 -18.70 -3.06
N GLN A 68 -1.27 -18.30 -1.90
CA GLN A 68 -1.67 -18.83 -0.59
C GLN A 68 -2.68 -17.95 0.14
N ASN A 69 -3.21 -16.89 -0.50
CA ASN A 69 -4.20 -15.97 0.08
C ASN A 69 -3.74 -15.28 1.39
N GLN A 70 -2.43 -15.16 1.60
CA GLN A 70 -1.88 -14.49 2.80
C GLN A 70 -2.18 -13.00 2.81
N LEU A 71 -2.26 -12.37 1.64
CA LEU A 71 -2.65 -10.97 1.51
C LEU A 71 -4.14 -10.80 1.86
N ASP A 72 -5.00 -11.74 1.48
CA ASP A 72 -6.44 -11.70 1.76
C ASP A 72 -6.71 -11.69 3.26
N GLU A 73 -6.07 -12.60 3.98
CA GLU A 73 -6.19 -12.73 5.45
C GLU A 73 -5.82 -11.45 6.19
N ARG A 74 -4.90 -10.66 5.63
CA ARG A 74 -4.36 -9.43 6.24
C ARG A 74 -5.00 -8.15 5.70
N MET A 75 -5.81 -8.25 4.63
CA MET A 75 -6.26 -7.10 3.87
C MET A 75 -7.03 -6.09 4.72
N THR A 76 -8.01 -6.55 5.50
CA THR A 76 -8.82 -5.69 6.38
C THR A 76 -7.96 -4.92 7.38
N SER A 77 -6.98 -5.59 8.01
CA SER A 77 -6.08 -4.95 8.97
C SER A 77 -5.11 -3.96 8.30
N ALA A 78 -4.65 -4.28 7.09
CA ALA A 78 -3.77 -3.42 6.30
C ALA A 78 -4.43 -2.09 5.90
N MET A 79 -5.77 -2.04 5.81
CA MET A 79 -6.54 -0.83 5.43
C MET A 79 -6.45 0.32 6.44
N VAL A 80 -5.85 0.13 7.61
CA VAL A 80 -5.63 1.20 8.60
C VAL A 80 -4.92 2.42 8.00
N ILE A 81 -4.05 2.21 7.01
CA ILE A 81 -3.32 3.29 6.32
C ILE A 81 -4.22 4.24 5.53
N LEU A 82 -5.46 3.84 5.19
CA LEU A 82 -6.41 4.72 4.51
C LEU A 82 -6.93 5.86 5.41
N ASN A 83 -6.70 5.76 6.72
CA ASN A 83 -7.04 6.77 7.72
C ASN A 83 -5.78 7.40 8.34
N ASP A 84 -4.65 7.37 7.64
CA ASP A 84 -3.40 7.93 8.13
C ASP A 84 -3.49 9.44 8.37
N GLU A 85 -2.84 9.95 9.41
CA GLU A 85 -2.73 11.39 9.69
C GLU A 85 -2.05 12.16 8.54
N LYS A 86 -1.25 11.51 7.70
CA LYS A 86 -0.61 12.13 6.54
C LYS A 86 -1.45 11.92 5.28
N PRO A 87 -1.98 12.99 4.65
CA PRO A 87 -2.75 12.86 3.41
C PRO A 87 -1.94 12.24 2.27
N THR A 88 -0.63 12.46 2.24
CA THR A 88 0.26 11.84 1.24
C THR A 88 0.42 10.33 1.43
N ALA A 89 0.20 9.81 2.63
CA ALA A 89 0.17 8.36 2.87
C ALA A 89 -1.12 7.76 2.32
N VAL A 90 -2.27 8.35 2.62
CA VAL A 90 -3.58 7.91 2.11
C VAL A 90 -3.61 7.88 0.58
N ARG A 91 -3.11 8.93 -0.07
CA ARG A 91 -3.02 8.98 -1.54
C ARG A 91 -2.16 7.88 -2.14
N GLN A 92 -1.00 7.60 -1.52
CA GLN A 92 -0.13 6.52 -1.97
C GLN A 92 -0.72 5.14 -1.71
N ALA A 93 -1.45 4.96 -0.61
CA ALA A 93 -2.17 3.72 -0.32
C ALA A 93 -3.29 3.47 -1.34
N LEU A 94 -4.11 4.48 -1.64
CA LEU A 94 -5.14 4.39 -2.68
C LEU A 94 -4.54 3.99 -4.04
N LYS A 95 -3.38 4.56 -4.39
CA LYS A 95 -2.67 4.21 -5.61
C LYS A 95 -2.14 2.77 -5.61
N ALA A 96 -1.60 2.30 -4.48
CA ALA A 96 -1.08 0.94 -4.33
C ALA A 96 -2.19 -0.12 -4.44
N LEU A 97 -3.39 0.18 -3.95
CA LEU A 97 -4.55 -0.71 -4.05
C LEU A 97 -5.00 -1.00 -5.48
N GLU A 98 -4.57 -0.20 -6.47
CA GLU A 98 -4.82 -0.52 -7.89
C GLU A 98 -4.19 -1.87 -8.29
N ASP A 99 -3.05 -2.25 -7.70
CA ASP A 99 -2.43 -3.56 -7.94
C ASP A 99 -3.31 -4.70 -7.37
N VAL A 100 -3.89 -4.49 -6.18
CA VAL A 100 -4.80 -5.45 -5.56
C VAL A 100 -6.09 -5.58 -6.38
N ALA A 101 -6.69 -4.46 -6.79
CA ALA A 101 -7.89 -4.45 -7.63
C ALA A 101 -7.69 -5.24 -8.93
N LYS A 102 -6.52 -5.10 -9.55
CA LYS A 102 -6.17 -5.78 -10.80
C LYS A 102 -6.01 -7.30 -10.63
N HIS A 103 -5.40 -7.74 -9.53
CA HIS A 103 -4.97 -9.13 -9.38
C HIS A 103 -5.86 -9.97 -8.46
N LYS A 104 -6.62 -9.34 -7.56
CA LYS A 104 -7.41 -9.99 -6.50
C LYS A 104 -8.84 -9.42 -6.45
N PRO A 105 -9.66 -9.61 -7.51
CA PRO A 105 -11.03 -9.09 -7.56
C PRO A 105 -11.94 -9.64 -6.44
N VAL A 106 -11.59 -10.77 -5.83
CA VAL A 106 -12.27 -11.32 -4.64
C VAL A 106 -12.28 -10.34 -3.46
N LEU A 107 -11.27 -9.46 -3.37
CA LEU A 107 -11.16 -8.45 -2.31
C LEU A 107 -11.92 -7.15 -2.60
N ALA A 108 -12.60 -7.03 -3.74
CA ALA A 108 -13.22 -5.79 -4.18
C ALA A 108 -14.25 -5.24 -3.17
N ASN A 109 -15.05 -6.11 -2.55
CA ASN A 109 -16.05 -5.68 -1.58
C ASN A 109 -15.42 -5.08 -0.31
N VAL A 110 -14.42 -5.77 0.27
CA VAL A 110 -13.66 -5.28 1.44
C VAL A 110 -13.00 -3.93 1.11
N MET A 111 -12.31 -3.84 -0.03
CA MET A 111 -11.68 -2.57 -0.43
C MET A 111 -12.71 -1.46 -0.61
N ARG A 112 -13.86 -1.74 -1.23
CA ARG A 112 -14.92 -0.74 -1.47
C ARG A 112 -15.48 -0.19 -0.17
N GLU A 113 -15.67 -1.02 0.84
CA GLU A 113 -16.14 -0.61 2.16
C GLU A 113 -15.16 0.37 2.81
N HIS A 114 -13.87 0.01 2.88
CA HIS A 114 -12.85 0.87 3.48
C HIS A 114 -12.58 2.16 2.69
N VAL A 115 -12.55 2.10 1.36
CA VAL A 115 -12.32 3.26 0.50
C VAL A 115 -13.46 4.28 0.59
N ARG A 116 -14.71 3.82 0.70
CA ARG A 116 -15.87 4.71 0.91
C ARG A 116 -15.92 5.33 2.30
N ALA A 117 -15.29 4.70 3.28
CA ALA A 117 -15.25 5.19 4.65
C ALA A 117 -14.17 6.28 4.88
N ILE A 118 -13.31 6.56 3.90
CA ILE A 118 -12.28 7.59 4.02
C ILE A 118 -12.93 8.96 4.21
N ASP A 119 -12.75 9.53 5.41
CA ASP A 119 -13.11 10.92 5.69
C ASP A 119 -12.02 11.85 5.13
N TYR A 120 -12.06 12.12 3.83
CA TYR A 120 -11.07 13.01 3.21
C TYR A 120 -11.26 14.48 3.62
N MET A 121 -12.38 14.85 4.24
CA MET A 121 -12.64 16.23 4.71
C MET A 121 -11.80 16.59 5.94
N GLN A 122 -11.24 15.61 6.65
CA GLN A 122 -10.32 15.85 7.77
C GLN A 122 -9.01 16.54 7.35
N TYR A 123 -8.66 16.51 6.06
CA TYR A 123 -7.43 17.09 5.54
C TYR A 123 -7.63 18.53 5.05
N LYS A 124 -6.52 19.27 4.91
CA LYS A 124 -6.53 20.63 4.34
C LYS A 124 -7.13 20.63 2.94
N ASP A 125 -7.84 21.70 2.58
CA ASP A 125 -8.54 21.88 1.30
C ASP A 125 -7.70 21.53 0.07
N SER A 126 -6.40 21.86 0.09
CA SER A 126 -5.47 21.54 -1.00
C SER A 126 -5.29 20.03 -1.26
N MET A 127 -5.57 19.18 -0.27
CA MET A 127 -5.46 17.72 -0.37
C MET A 127 -6.79 17.02 -0.61
N GLN A 128 -7.92 17.60 -0.15
CA GLN A 128 -9.26 16.99 -0.24
C GLN A 128 -9.60 16.59 -1.68
N GLY A 129 -9.45 17.51 -2.64
CA GLY A 129 -9.75 17.24 -4.05
C GLY A 129 -8.86 16.17 -4.68
N LEU A 130 -7.60 16.06 -4.23
CA LEU A 130 -6.66 15.05 -4.70
C LEU A 130 -7.03 13.66 -4.18
N ILE A 131 -7.34 13.55 -2.89
CA ILE A 131 -7.76 12.30 -2.27
C ILE A 131 -9.09 11.83 -2.86
N LYS A 132 -10.07 12.74 -3.02
CA LYS A 132 -11.34 12.40 -3.66
C LYS A 132 -11.13 11.82 -5.07
N LYS A 133 -10.25 12.42 -5.87
CA LYS A 133 -9.93 11.90 -7.21
C LYS A 133 -9.31 10.50 -7.14
N ASP A 134 -8.42 10.26 -6.19
CA ASP A 134 -7.79 8.96 -5.99
C ASP A 134 -8.82 7.90 -5.53
N ILE A 135 -9.79 8.28 -4.66
CA ILE A 135 -10.94 7.45 -4.26
C ILE A 135 -11.81 7.09 -5.46
N ASP A 136 -12.28 8.09 -6.21
CA ASP A 136 -13.18 7.90 -7.34
C ASP A 136 -12.54 6.97 -8.38
N ARG A 137 -11.23 7.15 -8.63
CA ARG A 137 -10.45 6.30 -9.53
C ARG A 137 -10.40 4.85 -9.06
N LEU A 138 -10.06 4.61 -7.80
CA LEU A 138 -9.97 3.25 -7.27
C LEU A 138 -11.34 2.58 -7.27
N LEU A 139 -12.41 3.27 -6.85
CA LEU A 139 -13.77 2.75 -6.87
C LEU A 139 -14.25 2.38 -8.28
N ALA A 140 -13.80 3.08 -9.32
CA ALA A 140 -14.10 2.71 -10.71
C ALA A 140 -13.41 1.42 -11.17
N MET A 141 -12.38 0.95 -10.45
CA MET A 141 -11.67 -0.31 -10.72
C MET A 141 -12.20 -1.50 -9.91
N LEU A 142 -13.01 -1.26 -8.86
CA LEU A 142 -13.52 -2.25 -7.92
C LEU A 142 -14.96 -2.66 -8.22
#